data_AF-A0A7Z0DJS3-F1
#
_entry.id   AF-A0A7Z0DJS3-F1
#
_cell.length_a   1.000
_cell.length_b   1.000
_cell.length_c   1.000
_cell.angle_alpha   90.00
_cell.angle_beta   90.00
_cell.angle_gamma   90.00
#
_symmetry.space_group_name_H-M   'P 1'
#
loop_
_entity.id
_entity.type
_entity.pdbx_description
1 polymer ?
#
loop_
_entity_poly.entity_id
_entity_poly.type
_entity_poly.pdbx_seq_one_letter_code
_entity_poly.pdbx_strand_id
1 'polypeptide(L)'
;MVSDRDRNDQGRAQQARPRDALGRPLPYGEVGVEPISEEPLPPAETLAYARRLLDDGRPFAAHEALEVRWKSCPEEERELWQGLAQLCVGLTHHERGNAVGAARLIERAAGRLEAYERGAGPTYGVDLGAVIACSRGTVQGG
;
A
#
# COMPACT_ATOMS: atom_id res chain seq x y z
N MET A 1 -2.63 -22.52 23.29
CA MET A 1 -3.97 -22.95 22.81
C MET A 1 -4.80 -21.68 22.71
N VAL A 2 -5.28 -21.18 21.58
CA VAL A 2 -5.52 -21.69 20.22
C VAL A 2 -5.10 -20.56 19.27
N SER A 3 -4.20 -20.82 18.32
CA SER A 3 -3.91 -19.90 17.21
C SER A 3 -4.49 -20.50 15.94
N ASP A 4 -5.80 -20.73 15.94
CA ASP A 4 -6.51 -20.97 14.69
C ASP A 4 -6.59 -19.62 13.99
N ARG A 5 -5.85 -19.49 12.90
CA ARG A 5 -5.99 -18.34 12.01
C ARG A 5 -7.37 -18.48 11.41
N ASP A 6 -8.30 -17.60 11.78
CA ASP A 6 -9.61 -17.52 11.15
C ASP A 6 -9.39 -17.48 9.64
N ARG A 7 -9.92 -18.48 8.94
CA ARG A 7 -9.83 -18.59 7.49
C ARG A 7 -11.24 -18.51 6.94
N ASN A 8 -11.45 -17.71 5.92
CA ASN A 8 -12.72 -17.71 5.19
C ASN A 8 -12.92 -19.03 4.43
N ASP A 9 -14.09 -19.22 3.83
CA ASP A 9 -14.45 -20.41 3.04
C ASP A 9 -13.52 -20.68 1.85
N GLN A 10 -12.64 -19.73 1.51
CA GLN A 10 -11.60 -19.84 0.48
C GLN A 10 -10.19 -20.08 1.06
N GLY A 11 -10.05 -20.34 2.36
CA GLY A 11 -8.78 -20.59 3.03
C GLY A 11 -7.89 -19.36 3.24
N ARG A 12 -8.38 -18.15 2.96
CA ARG A 12 -7.65 -16.90 3.22
C ARG A 12 -7.82 -16.51 4.68
N ALA A 13 -6.77 -16.02 5.31
CA ALA A 13 -6.85 -15.51 6.67
C ALA A 13 -7.88 -14.37 6.73
N GLN A 14 -9.04 -14.61 7.30
CA GLN A 14 -10.06 -13.61 7.55
C GLN A 14 -9.56 -12.78 8.73
N GLN A 15 -9.30 -11.50 8.49
CA GLN A 15 -8.77 -10.61 9.52
C GLN A 15 -9.87 -10.28 10.53
N ALA A 16 -10.19 -11.19 11.44
CA ALA A 16 -11.26 -11.04 12.43
C ALA A 16 -10.94 -10.01 13.53
N ARG A 17 -9.68 -9.59 13.65
CA ARG A 17 -9.23 -8.68 14.71
C ARG A 17 -9.26 -7.22 14.23
N PRO A 18 -9.92 -6.30 14.96
CA PRO A 18 -9.96 -4.88 14.60
C PRO A 18 -8.55 -4.28 14.55
N ARG A 19 -8.34 -3.26 13.71
CA ARG A 19 -7.05 -2.60 13.52
C ARG A 19 -7.17 -1.09 13.60
N ASP A 20 -6.06 -0.43 13.95
CA ASP A 20 -5.94 1.01 13.84
C ASP A 20 -5.72 1.47 12.37
N ALA A 21 -5.68 2.77 12.14
CA ALA A 21 -5.45 3.38 10.82
C ALA A 21 -4.13 2.96 10.15
N LEU A 22 -3.14 2.53 10.95
CA LEU A 22 -1.86 2.05 10.47
C LEU A 22 -1.84 0.53 10.32
N GLY A 23 -2.93 -0.19 10.55
CA GLY A 23 -3.03 -1.65 10.41
C GLY A 23 -2.49 -2.45 11.60
N ARG A 24 -2.24 -1.82 12.76
CA ARG A 24 -1.84 -2.56 13.98
C ARG A 24 -3.07 -3.21 14.61
N PRO A 25 -2.99 -4.48 15.05
CA PRO A 25 -4.12 -5.15 15.67
C PRO A 25 -4.47 -4.54 17.04
N LEU A 26 -5.74 -4.22 17.23
CA LEU A 26 -6.30 -3.70 18.48
C LEU A 26 -6.79 -4.83 19.38
N PRO A 27 -6.90 -4.64 20.71
CA PRO A 27 -7.57 -5.60 21.59
C PRO A 27 -8.97 -6.02 21.08
N TYR A 28 -9.40 -7.24 21.41
CA TYR A 28 -10.77 -7.66 21.09
C TYR A 28 -11.78 -6.77 21.83
N GLY A 29 -12.85 -6.37 21.15
CA GLY A 29 -13.88 -5.46 21.69
C GLY A 29 -13.61 -3.98 21.42
N GLU A 30 -12.42 -3.61 20.96
CA GLU A 30 -12.15 -2.25 20.47
C GLU A 30 -12.71 -2.04 19.06
N VAL A 31 -13.13 -0.81 18.77
CA VAL A 31 -13.59 -0.42 17.44
C VAL A 31 -12.38 -0.03 16.60
N GLY A 32 -12.09 -0.82 15.56
CA GLY A 32 -11.06 -0.51 14.57
C GLY A 32 -11.56 0.42 13.47
N VAL A 33 -10.67 0.78 12.55
CA VAL A 33 -11.07 1.44 11.30
C VAL A 33 -11.76 0.43 10.39
N GLU A 34 -12.73 0.90 9.62
CA GLU A 34 -13.42 0.08 8.62
C GLU A 34 -12.42 -0.43 7.57
N PRO A 35 -12.37 -1.75 7.30
CA PRO A 35 -11.56 -2.31 6.22
C PRO A 35 -11.95 -1.72 4.86
N ILE A 36 -11.00 -1.72 3.92
CA ILE A 36 -11.33 -1.37 2.54
C ILE A 36 -12.06 -2.54 1.85
N SER A 37 -12.73 -2.25 0.74
CA SER A 37 -13.23 -3.30 -0.15
C SER A 37 -12.06 -4.06 -0.80
N GLU A 38 -12.19 -5.38 -0.93
CA GLU A 38 -11.27 -6.22 -1.72
C GLU A 38 -11.63 -6.25 -3.22
N GLU A 39 -12.68 -5.54 -3.63
CA GLU A 39 -13.09 -5.46 -5.03
C GLU A 39 -12.15 -4.53 -5.82
N PRO A 40 -11.59 -4.99 -6.95
CA PRO A 40 -10.68 -4.17 -7.74
C PRO A 40 -11.43 -3.03 -8.44
N LEU A 41 -10.98 -1.80 -8.20
CA LEU A 41 -11.45 -0.61 -8.90
C LEU A 41 -10.70 -0.41 -10.24
N PRO A 42 -11.27 0.37 -11.18
CA PRO A 42 -10.54 0.86 -12.36
C PRO A 42 -9.27 1.65 -11.99
N PRO A 43 -8.24 1.72 -12.87
CA PRO A 43 -6.95 2.32 -12.53
C PRO A 43 -7.02 3.71 -11.89
N ALA A 44 -7.73 4.64 -12.53
CA ALA A 44 -7.83 6.02 -12.08
C ALA A 44 -8.57 6.13 -10.74
N GLU A 45 -9.58 5.28 -10.53
CA GLU A 45 -10.32 5.22 -9.27
C GLU A 45 -9.49 4.61 -8.15
N THR A 46 -8.71 3.56 -8.41
CA THR A 46 -7.74 3.01 -7.45
C THR A 46 -6.77 4.09 -6.99
N LEU A 47 -6.21 4.86 -7.93
CA LEU A 47 -5.25 5.93 -7.62
C LEU A 47 -5.89 7.06 -6.80
N ALA A 48 -7.09 7.52 -7.21
CA ALA A 48 -7.83 8.53 -6.48
C ALA A 48 -8.21 8.05 -5.06
N TYR A 49 -8.58 6.78 -4.92
CA TYR A 49 -8.92 6.18 -3.63
C TYR A 49 -7.68 6.05 -2.73
N ALA A 50 -6.56 5.55 -3.25
CA ALA A 50 -5.30 5.47 -2.52
C ALA A 50 -4.81 6.85 -2.07
N ARG A 51 -4.94 7.89 -2.93
CA ARG A 51 -4.64 9.28 -2.56
C ARG A 51 -5.49 9.75 -1.39
N ARG A 52 -6.82 9.56 -1.45
CA ARG A 52 -7.73 9.94 -0.36
C ARG A 52 -7.35 9.26 0.96
N LEU A 53 -7.04 7.96 0.92
CA LEU A 53 -6.61 7.22 2.10
C LEU A 53 -5.31 7.77 2.68
N LEU A 54 -4.37 8.20 1.85
CA LEU A 54 -3.15 8.88 2.31
C LEU A 54 -3.46 10.23 2.95
N ASP A 55 -4.34 11.03 2.34
CA ASP A 55 -4.77 12.33 2.88
C ASP A 55 -5.48 12.17 4.25
N ASP A 56 -6.17 11.05 4.45
CA ASP A 56 -6.81 10.66 5.72
C ASP A 56 -5.84 10.04 6.74
N GLY A 57 -4.53 9.98 6.45
CA GLY A 57 -3.53 9.39 7.35
C GLY A 57 -3.61 7.86 7.45
N ARG A 58 -4.13 7.18 6.42
CA ARG A 58 -4.31 5.72 6.34
C ARG A 58 -3.41 5.07 5.29
N PRO A 59 -2.07 5.17 5.40
CA PRO A 59 -1.14 4.62 4.42
C PRO A 59 -1.20 3.08 4.29
N PHE A 60 -1.61 2.38 5.36
CA PHE A 60 -1.78 0.93 5.31
C PHE A 60 -2.97 0.53 4.43
N ALA A 61 -4.10 1.22 4.58
CA ALA A 61 -5.26 1.01 3.72
C ALA A 61 -4.97 1.38 2.26
N ALA A 62 -4.19 2.45 2.02
CA ALA A 62 -3.74 2.80 0.68
C ALA A 62 -2.88 1.69 0.05
N HIS A 63 -1.98 1.09 0.84
CA HIS A 63 -1.22 -0.09 0.44
C HIS A 63 -2.15 -1.25 0.04
N GLU A 64 -3.14 -1.57 0.87
CA GLU A 64 -4.09 -2.66 0.60
C GLU A 64 -4.87 -2.41 -0.71
N ALA A 65 -5.34 -1.18 -0.95
CA ALA A 65 -6.09 -0.84 -2.16
C ALA A 65 -5.25 -1.01 -3.44
N LEU A 66 -3.98 -0.60 -3.39
CA LEU A 66 -3.03 -0.78 -4.48
C LEU A 66 -2.62 -2.25 -4.66
N GLU A 67 -2.57 -3.02 -3.58
CA GLU A 67 -2.28 -4.45 -3.62
C GLU A 67 -3.42 -5.25 -4.28
N VAL A 68 -4.68 -4.90 -4.01
CA VAL A 68 -5.84 -5.47 -4.71
C VAL A 68 -5.70 -5.28 -6.21
N ARG A 69 -5.37 -4.06 -6.64
CA ARG A 69 -5.16 -3.76 -8.06
C ARG A 69 -3.95 -4.48 -8.65
N TRP A 70 -2.84 -4.58 -7.92
CA TRP A 70 -1.66 -5.33 -8.34
C TRP A 70 -1.98 -6.81 -8.61
N LYS A 71 -2.85 -7.42 -7.80
CA LYS A 71 -3.28 -8.82 -7.97
C LYS A 71 -4.19 -9.04 -9.17
N SER A 72 -4.85 -7.99 -9.67
CA SER A 72 -5.84 -8.07 -10.75
C SER A 72 -5.43 -7.37 -12.04
N CYS A 73 -4.31 -6.65 -12.08
CA CYS A 73 -3.88 -5.89 -13.26
C CYS A 73 -3.24 -6.79 -14.35
N PRO A 74 -3.20 -6.31 -15.60
CA PRO A 74 -2.34 -6.86 -16.65
C PRO A 74 -0.87 -6.96 -16.22
N GLU A 75 -0.13 -7.89 -16.82
CA GLU A 75 1.26 -8.17 -16.44
C GLU A 75 2.17 -6.96 -16.64
N GLU A 76 1.96 -6.23 -17.73
CA GLU A 76 2.70 -5.03 -18.09
C GLU A 76 2.54 -3.89 -17.08
N GLU A 77 1.50 -3.90 -16.24
CA GLU A 77 1.24 -2.89 -15.22
C GLU A 77 1.71 -3.30 -13.81
N ARG A 78 2.08 -4.58 -13.60
CA ARG A 78 2.32 -5.11 -12.25
C ARG A 78 3.35 -4.33 -11.46
N GLU A 79 4.42 -3.91 -12.13
CA GLU A 79 5.52 -3.18 -11.51
C GLU A 79 5.10 -1.78 -11.02
N LEU A 80 4.19 -1.11 -11.72
CA LEU A 80 3.59 0.16 -11.28
C LEU A 80 2.82 -0.05 -9.97
N TRP A 81 1.85 -0.97 -9.98
CA TRP A 81 0.96 -1.19 -8.84
C TRP A 81 1.73 -1.71 -7.62
N GLN A 82 2.68 -2.62 -7.83
CA GLN A 82 3.55 -3.11 -6.77
C GLN A 82 4.44 -2.00 -6.21
N GLY A 83 4.97 -1.11 -7.05
CA GLY A 83 5.81 0.01 -6.63
C GLY A 83 5.04 0.99 -5.75
N LEU A 84 3.84 1.39 -6.19
CA LEU A 84 2.96 2.27 -5.42
C LEU A 84 2.52 1.63 -4.09
N ALA A 85 2.17 0.34 -4.10
CA ALA A 85 1.83 -0.40 -2.87
C ALA A 85 3.03 -0.46 -1.91
N GLN A 86 4.25 -0.69 -2.42
CA GLN A 86 5.48 -0.70 -1.64
C GLN A 86 5.81 0.66 -1.02
N LEU A 87 5.55 1.76 -1.76
CA LEU A 87 5.69 3.11 -1.24
C LEU A 87 4.76 3.34 -0.04
N CYS A 88 3.47 2.99 -0.17
CA CYS A 88 2.47 3.18 0.90
C CYS A 88 2.79 2.37 2.16
N VAL A 89 3.28 1.12 2.04
CA VAL A 89 3.71 0.36 3.22
C VAL A 89 5.03 0.91 3.81
N GLY A 90 5.90 1.50 2.99
CA GLY A 90 7.06 2.26 3.46
C GLY A 90 6.65 3.46 4.33
N LEU A 91 5.67 4.24 3.89
CA LEU A 91 5.07 5.33 4.68
C LEU A 91 4.43 4.80 5.97
N THR A 92 3.73 3.66 5.90
CA THR A 92 3.19 3.01 7.10
C THR A 92 4.28 2.67 8.12
N HIS A 93 5.44 2.17 7.67
CA HIS A 93 6.57 1.91 8.56
C HIS A 93 7.13 3.19 9.17
N HIS A 94 7.18 4.28 8.41
CA HIS A 94 7.62 5.59 8.89
C HIS A 94 6.70 6.08 10.02
N GLU A 95 5.39 6.11 9.79
CA GLU A 95 4.38 6.51 10.79
C GLU A 95 4.37 5.61 12.03
N ARG A 96 4.82 4.36 11.87
CA ARG A 96 4.98 3.42 12.99
C ARG A 96 6.28 3.62 13.79
N GLY A 97 7.12 4.58 13.43
CA GLY A 97 8.42 4.85 14.07
C GLY A 97 9.56 3.92 13.62
N ASN A 98 9.38 3.17 12.53
CA ASN A 98 10.38 2.27 11.97
C ASN A 98 11.09 2.93 10.78
N ALA A 99 11.91 3.94 11.04
CA ALA A 99 12.61 4.73 10.03
C ALA A 99 13.51 3.87 9.12
N VAL A 100 14.27 2.93 9.70
CA VAL A 100 15.17 2.05 8.93
C VAL A 100 14.39 1.14 7.98
N GLY A 101 13.28 0.55 8.46
CA GLY A 101 12.41 -0.28 7.63
C GLY A 101 11.70 0.54 6.55
N ALA A 102 11.25 1.74 6.89
CA ALA A 102 10.62 2.67 5.95
C ALA A 102 11.57 3.05 4.82
N ALA A 103 12.79 3.50 5.14
CA ALA A 103 13.80 3.88 4.16
C ALA A 103 14.09 2.76 3.15
N ARG A 104 14.24 1.52 3.62
CA ARG A 104 14.48 0.36 2.76
C ARG A 104 13.30 0.08 1.80
N LEU A 105 12.07 0.22 2.28
CA LEU A 105 10.86 0.00 1.47
C LEU A 105 10.65 1.11 0.44
N ILE A 106 10.84 2.36 0.85
CA ILE A 106 10.70 3.55 0.00
C ILE A 106 11.75 3.54 -1.11
N GLU A 107 13.01 3.23 -0.81
CA GLU A 107 14.05 3.13 -1.84
C GLU A 107 13.75 2.00 -2.84
N ARG A 108 13.29 0.85 -2.36
CA ARG A 108 12.88 -0.25 -3.23
C ARG A 108 11.70 0.12 -4.12
N ALA A 109 10.72 0.84 -3.58
CA ALA A 109 9.58 1.35 -4.33
C ALA A 109 10.04 2.32 -5.42
N ALA A 110 10.91 3.28 -5.08
CA ALA A 110 11.47 4.24 -6.02
C ALA A 110 12.21 3.54 -7.17
N GLY A 111 13.08 2.57 -6.89
CA GLY A 111 13.78 1.81 -7.92
C GLY A 111 12.84 1.01 -8.84
N ARG A 112 11.73 0.50 -8.31
CA ARG A 112 10.70 -0.19 -9.10
C ARG A 112 9.95 0.77 -10.03
N LEU A 113 9.52 1.91 -9.50
CA LEU A 113 8.81 2.93 -10.27
C LEU A 113 9.72 3.53 -11.35
N GLU A 114 11.01 3.73 -11.05
CA GLU A 114 12.01 4.19 -12.03
C GLU A 114 12.21 3.16 -13.15
N ALA A 115 12.16 1.85 -12.82
CA ALA A 115 12.21 0.80 -13.84
C ALA A 115 10.96 0.78 -14.73
N TYR A 116 9.78 0.98 -14.14
CA TYR A 116 8.53 1.07 -14.86
C TYR A 116 8.47 2.31 -15.77
N GLU A 117 8.92 3.46 -15.28
CA GLU A 117 8.95 4.73 -16.01
C GLU A 117 9.80 4.68 -17.29
N ARG A 118 10.86 3.86 -17.30
CA ARG A 118 11.65 3.61 -18.51
C ARG A 118 10.92 2.77 -19.57
N GLY A 119 9.81 2.13 -19.20
CA GLY A 119 8.94 1.39 -20.11
C GLY A 119 7.91 2.29 -20.82
N ALA A 120 6.99 1.67 -21.55
CA ALA A 120 5.90 2.34 -22.26
C ALA A 120 4.52 2.07 -21.65
N GLY A 121 4.47 1.64 -20.38
CA GLY A 121 3.23 1.31 -19.69
C GLY A 121 2.40 2.53 -19.29
N PRO A 122 1.08 2.40 -19.16
CA PRO A 122 0.22 3.51 -18.75
C PRO A 122 0.45 3.91 -17.28
N THR A 123 0.62 5.20 -17.02
CA THR A 123 0.76 5.73 -15.65
C THR A 123 -0.57 6.23 -15.06
N TYR A 124 -1.63 6.26 -15.87
CA TYR A 124 -2.96 6.74 -15.48
C TYR A 124 -2.98 8.15 -14.86
N GLY A 125 -2.07 9.01 -15.31
CA GLY A 125 -1.95 10.38 -14.83
C GLY A 125 -1.05 10.55 -13.61
N VAL A 126 -0.40 9.48 -13.12
CA VAL A 126 0.64 9.60 -12.10
C VAL A 126 1.91 10.18 -12.74
N ASP A 127 2.43 11.24 -12.14
CA ASP A 127 3.78 11.76 -12.40
C ASP A 127 4.79 10.91 -11.63
N LEU A 128 5.35 9.89 -12.29
CA LEU A 128 6.28 8.96 -11.67
C LEU A 128 7.59 9.65 -11.27
N GLY A 129 8.12 10.55 -12.10
CA GLY A 129 9.29 11.35 -11.79
C GLY A 129 9.11 12.14 -10.49
N ALA A 130 7.98 12.81 -10.30
CA ALA A 130 7.68 13.53 -9.07
C ALA A 130 7.56 12.60 -7.86
N VAL A 131 6.91 11.43 -8.02
CA VAL A 131 6.79 10.43 -6.95
C VAL A 131 8.15 9.86 -6.54
N ILE A 132 9.01 9.53 -7.52
CA ILE A 132 10.36 9.01 -7.28
C ILE A 132 11.22 10.05 -6.58
N ALA A 133 11.21 11.29 -7.05
CA ALA A 133 11.97 12.39 -6.44
C ALA A 133 11.54 12.63 -4.98
N CYS A 134 10.23 12.66 -4.72
CA CYS A 134 9.68 12.80 -3.37
C CYS A 134 10.08 11.62 -2.46
N SER A 135 10.01 10.40 -2.99
CA SER A 135 10.39 9.18 -2.27
C SER A 135 11.85 9.23 -1.82
N ARG A 136 12.77 9.60 -2.71
CA ARG A 136 14.20 9.72 -2.41
C ARG A 136 14.51 10.88 -1.45
N GLY A 137 13.81 12.01 -1.57
CA GLY A 137 13.93 13.13 -0.63
C GLY A 137 13.53 12.76 0.81
N THR A 138 12.50 11.94 0.96
CA THR A 138 12.03 11.44 2.27
C THR A 138 13.07 10.56 2.97
N VAL A 139 13.84 9.77 2.22
CA VAL A 139 14.88 8.90 2.81
C VAL A 139 16.12 9.68 3.23
N GLN A 140 16.43 10.79 2.57
CA GLN A 140 17.64 11.58 2.82
C GLN A 140 17.49 12.62 3.94
N GLY A 141 16.25 12.97 4.32
CA GLY A 141 15.94 13.99 5.33
C GLY A 141 15.63 13.47 6.74
N GLY A 142 15.86 12.19 7.02
CA GLY A 142 15.57 11.53 8.31
C GLY A 142 16.79 11.32 9.20
#